data_AF-A0A818S6M4-F1
#
_entry.id   AF-A0A818S6M4-F1
#
_cell.length_a   1.000
_cell.length_b   1.000
_cell.length_c   1.000
_cell.angle_alpha   90.00
_cell.angle_beta   90.00
_cell.angle_gamma   90.00
#
_symmetry.space_group_name_H-M   'P 1'
#
loop_
_entity.id
_entity.type
_entity.pdbx_description
1 polymer ?
#
loop_
_entity_poly.entity_id
_entity_poly.type
_entity_poly.pdbx_seq_one_letter_code
_entity_poly.pdbx_strand_id
1 'polypeptide(L)'
;MAKASGFCYINDIVIAILELLKYHERVLYIDIDVHHGDGVQEAFYFTDRVMTVSFHKYGNNFFPGTGSMYEIGAETGRYYSINVPLREGITDDDYYELVFKPVISTVMQYYRPKCIVLQCGADSLGGDRLGCFNLSIKGHGKCVSFVMEQNLPVLVVGGGGYTVKNVARCWTYETSLILNEQLSNDIPFHDYIEFFAPDCQLHPNLFNPKIENGNSRQTNHTRVSKSINISQNLIINNSNLTITFNLSTTSTTTTTIKTTTTTTTLPAITIPFLNATFYSSFNFTKPSLEIYNSLPICNFSITNNDTSIYKVNISQTLYSYNIIEEHHGKYLYPGGHYISKECQPEQRLALIICYRNREQHLKMFLDNIHPFLQKQQLDYTIFVINQNGNDQFNRAALFNVGYLEAMKLYSYDCFIFHDVDLLPEDLRNIYKCGDQPRHMSVAVDKFNYKLLYSTLFGGVTAFHLSDFIGTHGYPTVYWGWGGEDDDMYLRVVKKLKKSITRYPIEIARYKMIRTHDHTSGKANPHRHTILYSKYDYNLDGINTTNYTLHNIVFYKLFTLINVTLTEESFEHIRTRLHIKKKK
;
A
#
# COMPACT_ATOMS: atom_id res chain seq x y z
N MET A 1 -11.34 -2.08 19.57
CA MET A 1 -11.91 -2.85 20.70
C MET A 1 -10.89 -3.89 21.11
N ALA A 2 -10.54 -3.98 22.39
CA ALA A 2 -9.66 -5.04 22.90
C ALA A 2 -10.42 -6.39 22.92
N LYS A 3 -9.80 -7.46 22.42
CA LYS A 3 -10.39 -8.81 22.32
C LYS A 3 -9.30 -9.87 22.52
N ALA A 4 -9.67 -11.01 23.09
CA ALA A 4 -8.85 -12.23 22.98
C ALA A 4 -9.00 -12.82 21.57
N SER A 5 -7.93 -13.42 21.04
CA SER A 5 -7.88 -13.96 19.67
C SER A 5 -6.87 -15.09 19.58
N GLY A 6 -7.15 -16.14 18.80
CA GLY A 6 -6.16 -17.19 18.50
C GLY A 6 -5.57 -17.90 19.72
N PHE A 7 -6.39 -18.20 20.74
CA PHE A 7 -5.98 -18.75 22.04
C PHE A 7 -5.10 -17.83 22.92
N CYS A 8 -4.82 -16.61 22.47
CA CYS A 8 -4.09 -15.59 23.23
C CYS A 8 -5.06 -14.63 23.94
N TYR A 9 -4.95 -14.55 25.26
CA TYR A 9 -5.78 -13.67 26.11
C TYR A 9 -5.06 -12.39 26.51
N ILE A 10 -3.76 -12.51 26.81
CA ILE A 10 -2.86 -11.43 27.13
C ILE A 10 -1.68 -11.58 26.19
N ASN A 11 -1.31 -10.50 25.49
CA ASN A 11 -0.12 -10.50 24.65
C ASN A 11 1.10 -10.16 25.52
N ASP A 12 1.65 -11.20 26.14
CA ASP A 12 2.85 -11.16 26.97
C ASP A 12 4.06 -10.61 26.21
N ILE A 13 4.16 -10.93 24.91
CA ILE A 13 5.21 -10.44 24.01
C ILE A 13 5.19 -8.91 23.91
N VAL A 14 4.01 -8.31 23.71
CA VAL A 14 3.88 -6.84 23.67
C VAL A 14 4.33 -6.20 24.98
N ILE A 15 3.97 -6.79 26.12
CA ILE A 15 4.38 -6.30 27.44
C ILE A 15 5.90 -6.38 27.59
N ALA A 16 6.51 -7.50 27.18
CA ALA A 16 7.96 -7.68 27.23
C ALA A 16 8.69 -6.68 26.33
N ILE A 17 8.21 -6.44 25.11
CA ILE A 17 8.79 -5.45 24.20
C ILE A 17 8.69 -4.04 24.76
N LEU A 18 7.56 -3.66 25.36
CA LEU A 18 7.40 -2.35 26.02
C LEU A 18 8.41 -2.16 27.17
N GLU A 19 8.73 -3.23 27.91
CA GLU A 19 9.77 -3.18 28.95
C GLU A 19 11.17 -3.03 28.34
N LEU A 20 11.48 -3.80 27.28
CA LEU A 20 12.76 -3.71 26.56
C LEU A 20 12.98 -2.33 25.95
N LEU A 21 11.92 -1.67 25.45
CA LEU A 21 11.98 -0.33 24.88
C LEU A 21 12.39 0.76 25.91
N LYS A 22 12.41 0.47 27.20
CA LYS A 22 12.97 1.39 28.21
C LYS A 22 14.50 1.44 28.17
N TYR A 23 15.14 0.37 27.67
CA TYR A 23 16.60 0.20 27.66
C TYR A 23 17.19 0.12 26.25
N HIS A 24 16.38 -0.30 25.27
CA HIS A 24 16.81 -0.52 23.90
C HIS A 24 16.06 0.42 22.95
N GLU A 25 16.81 1.17 22.14
CA GLU A 25 16.25 2.11 21.17
C GLU A 25 15.39 1.40 20.11
N ARG A 26 15.87 0.24 19.62
CA ARG A 26 15.25 -0.58 18.57
C ARG A 26 15.17 -2.04 19.01
N VAL A 27 13.97 -2.59 19.02
CA VAL A 27 13.68 -3.99 19.35
C VAL A 27 13.23 -4.71 18.07
N LEU A 28 13.91 -5.80 17.70
CA LEU A 28 13.47 -6.65 16.60
C LEU A 28 12.62 -7.80 17.14
N TYR A 29 11.38 -7.93 16.67
CA TYR A 29 10.52 -9.07 16.91
C TYR A 29 10.54 -10.01 15.69
N ILE A 30 10.92 -11.27 15.89
CA ILE A 30 10.96 -12.32 14.86
C ILE A 30 9.97 -13.41 15.27
N ASP A 31 9.09 -13.80 14.35
CA ASP A 31 8.01 -14.74 14.58
C ASP A 31 8.08 -15.90 13.56
N ILE A 32 8.32 -17.11 14.07
CA ILE A 32 8.37 -18.35 13.28
C ILE A 32 7.19 -19.30 13.56
N ASP A 33 6.12 -18.79 14.19
CA ASP A 33 4.82 -19.45 14.25
C ASP A 33 4.23 -19.60 12.84
N VAL A 34 3.45 -20.66 12.62
CA VAL A 34 2.80 -20.84 11.31
C VAL A 34 1.70 -19.80 11.07
N HIS A 35 1.15 -19.20 12.13
CA HIS A 35 0.16 -18.13 12.07
C HIS A 35 0.84 -16.76 12.07
N HIS A 36 0.23 -15.79 11.39
CA HIS A 36 0.75 -14.42 11.41
C HIS A 36 0.65 -13.85 12.83
N GLY A 37 1.76 -13.27 13.34
CA GLY A 37 1.86 -12.57 14.62
C GLY A 37 1.12 -11.22 14.66
N ASP A 38 -0.16 -11.23 14.30
CA ASP A 38 -0.99 -10.05 14.07
C ASP A 38 -1.14 -9.17 15.31
N GLY A 39 -1.25 -9.77 16.50
CA GLY A 39 -1.36 -9.02 17.75
C GLY A 39 -0.12 -8.18 18.08
N VAL A 40 1.08 -8.70 17.83
CA VAL A 40 2.34 -7.96 18.05
C VAL A 40 2.52 -6.91 16.95
N GLN A 41 2.21 -7.26 15.69
CA GLN A 41 2.22 -6.32 14.58
C GLN A 41 1.25 -5.16 14.79
N GLU A 42 0.01 -5.40 15.20
CA GLU A 42 -1.01 -4.36 15.45
C GLU A 42 -0.57 -3.42 16.58
N ALA A 43 -0.02 -3.97 17.67
CA ALA A 43 0.44 -3.18 18.81
C ALA A 43 1.57 -2.19 18.46
N PHE A 44 2.40 -2.55 17.47
CA PHE A 44 3.55 -1.74 17.05
C PHE A 44 3.43 -1.21 15.61
N TYR A 45 2.22 -1.21 15.04
CA TYR A 45 1.99 -0.89 13.62
C TYR A 45 2.40 0.53 13.22
N PHE A 46 2.47 1.43 14.20
CA PHE A 46 2.73 2.86 14.05
C PHE A 46 4.03 3.31 14.74
N THR A 47 5.03 2.43 14.89
CA THR A 47 6.33 2.82 15.48
C THR A 47 7.51 2.24 14.70
N ASP A 48 8.57 3.02 14.56
CA ASP A 48 9.86 2.60 14.00
C ASP A 48 10.78 1.94 15.04
N ARG A 49 10.50 2.16 16.34
CA ARG A 49 11.27 1.56 17.45
C ARG A 49 11.11 0.06 17.61
N VAL A 50 10.12 -0.55 16.96
CA VAL A 50 9.93 -2.00 16.94
C VAL A 50 9.73 -2.43 15.51
N MET A 51 10.54 -3.39 15.05
CA MET A 51 10.30 -4.05 13.77
C MET A 51 9.72 -5.42 13.99
N THR A 52 8.62 -5.74 13.31
CA THR A 52 8.00 -7.08 13.34
C THR A 52 8.31 -7.83 12.06
N VAL A 53 8.82 -9.06 12.17
CA VAL A 53 9.11 -9.94 11.03
C VAL A 53 8.41 -11.27 11.24
N SER A 54 7.48 -11.64 10.36
CA SER A 54 6.69 -12.87 10.50
C SER A 54 6.75 -13.75 9.25
N PHE A 55 6.93 -15.06 9.45
CA PHE A 55 7.00 -16.10 8.42
C PHE A 55 5.85 -17.10 8.59
N HIS A 56 4.73 -16.86 7.92
CA HIS A 56 3.49 -17.57 8.24
C HIS A 56 2.79 -18.10 6.99
N LYS A 57 1.90 -19.06 7.17
CA LYS A 57 1.01 -19.51 6.09
C LYS A 57 -0.03 -18.43 5.80
N TYR A 58 -0.25 -18.14 4.52
CA TYR A 58 -1.19 -17.11 4.10
C TYR A 58 -2.12 -17.57 2.96
N GLY A 59 -3.37 -17.11 3.01
CA GLY A 59 -4.42 -17.44 2.05
C GLY A 59 -5.24 -18.69 2.42
N ASN A 60 -6.24 -19.01 1.60
CA ASN A 60 -7.20 -20.11 1.82
C ASN A 60 -7.91 -20.01 3.19
N ASN A 61 -8.29 -18.80 3.61
CA ASN A 61 -8.94 -18.51 4.91
C ASN A 61 -8.16 -19.02 6.13
N PHE A 62 -6.82 -19.15 6.03
CA PHE A 62 -5.98 -19.50 7.17
C PHE A 62 -5.99 -18.37 8.19
N PHE A 63 -6.19 -18.72 9.46
CA PHE A 63 -6.20 -17.76 10.56
C PHE A 63 -4.81 -17.11 10.70
N PRO A 64 -4.72 -15.81 11.06
CA PRO A 64 -5.79 -14.85 11.35
C PRO A 64 -6.38 -14.13 10.12
N GLY A 65 -5.84 -14.37 8.92
CA GLY A 65 -6.26 -13.72 7.68
C GLY A 65 -5.61 -12.36 7.39
N THR A 66 -4.66 -11.94 8.23
CA THR A 66 -3.78 -10.77 8.05
C THR A 66 -2.35 -11.23 7.71
N GLY A 67 -1.41 -10.30 7.54
CA GLY A 67 -0.01 -10.64 7.22
C GLY A 67 0.26 -10.74 5.71
N SER A 68 -0.55 -10.07 4.90
CA SER A 68 -0.25 -9.97 3.47
C SER A 68 1.11 -9.30 3.25
N MET A 69 1.79 -9.63 2.15
CA MET A 69 3.05 -8.99 1.77
C MET A 69 2.92 -7.47 1.46
N TYR A 70 1.72 -6.90 1.57
CA TYR A 70 1.45 -5.47 1.38
C TYR A 70 1.17 -4.75 2.71
N GLU A 71 0.99 -5.48 3.81
CA GLU A 71 0.93 -4.91 5.15
C GLU A 71 2.36 -4.63 5.61
N ILE A 72 2.73 -3.34 5.60
CA ILE A 72 4.11 -2.89 5.85
C ILE A 72 4.20 -1.94 7.05
N GLY A 73 3.18 -1.88 7.89
CA GLY A 73 3.03 -0.86 8.92
C GLY A 73 2.46 0.45 8.34
N ALA A 74 2.19 1.41 9.23
CA ALA A 74 1.64 2.71 8.89
C ALA A 74 2.38 3.83 9.61
N GLU A 75 2.29 5.05 9.07
CA GLU A 75 2.91 6.24 9.64
C GLU A 75 4.42 6.07 9.89
N THR A 76 4.90 6.28 11.11
CA THR A 76 6.29 6.07 11.52
C THR A 76 6.67 4.59 11.51
N GLY A 77 5.72 3.67 11.73
CA GLY A 77 5.94 2.23 11.64
C GLY A 77 5.93 1.69 10.20
N ARG A 78 5.74 2.55 9.20
CA ARG A 78 5.81 2.14 7.80
C ARG A 78 7.21 1.66 7.43
N TYR A 79 7.27 0.50 6.78
CA TYR A 79 8.46 -0.29 6.48
C TYR A 79 9.09 -0.99 7.69
N TYR A 80 8.43 -0.96 8.86
CA TYR A 80 8.84 -1.68 10.07
C TYR A 80 7.96 -2.90 10.38
N SER A 81 7.05 -3.28 9.47
CA SER A 81 6.40 -4.60 9.50
C SER A 81 6.75 -5.38 8.24
N ILE A 82 7.47 -6.49 8.39
CA ILE A 82 7.87 -7.37 7.30
C ILE A 82 7.06 -8.66 7.39
N ASN A 83 6.26 -8.91 6.36
CA ASN A 83 5.41 -10.07 6.25
C ASN A 83 5.87 -10.98 5.12
N VAL A 84 6.12 -12.24 5.44
CA VAL A 84 6.55 -13.28 4.50
C VAL A 84 5.44 -14.34 4.38
N PRO A 85 4.41 -14.11 3.52
CA PRO A 85 3.28 -15.01 3.38
C PRO A 85 3.66 -16.27 2.57
N LEU A 86 3.64 -17.44 3.20
CA LEU A 86 4.03 -18.73 2.63
C LEU A 86 2.82 -19.62 2.28
N ARG A 87 3.06 -20.64 1.45
CA ARG A 87 2.11 -21.74 1.17
C ARG A 87 2.45 -22.95 2.03
N GLU A 88 1.54 -23.91 2.08
CA GLU A 88 1.73 -25.18 2.80
C GLU A 88 2.94 -25.98 2.30
N GLY A 89 3.40 -26.90 3.14
CA GLY A 89 4.41 -27.90 2.78
C GLY A 89 5.85 -27.38 2.64
N ILE A 90 6.16 -26.14 3.07
CA ILE A 90 7.54 -25.64 3.02
C ILE A 90 8.48 -26.54 3.84
N THR A 91 9.65 -26.83 3.29
CA THR A 91 10.66 -27.74 3.84
C THR A 91 11.84 -26.96 4.44
N ASP A 92 12.67 -27.65 5.23
CA ASP A 92 13.82 -27.06 5.94
C ASP A 92 14.70 -26.16 5.07
N ASP A 93 15.19 -26.66 3.92
CA ASP A 93 16.14 -25.91 3.09
C ASP A 93 15.48 -24.72 2.38
N ASP A 94 14.24 -24.90 1.91
CA ASP A 94 13.48 -23.80 1.28
C ASP A 94 13.10 -22.72 2.29
N TYR A 95 12.75 -23.11 3.52
CA TYR A 95 12.43 -22.18 4.58
C TYR A 95 13.68 -21.43 5.06
N TYR A 96 14.76 -22.15 5.38
CA TYR A 96 15.94 -21.54 5.98
C TYR A 96 16.81 -20.79 4.95
N GLU A 97 17.29 -21.48 3.91
CA GLU A 97 18.29 -20.90 2.99
C GLU A 97 17.68 -19.91 2.01
N LEU A 98 16.45 -20.18 1.52
CA LEU A 98 15.84 -19.31 0.52
C LEU A 98 15.03 -18.17 1.12
N VAL A 99 14.55 -18.30 2.36
CA VAL A 99 13.58 -17.34 2.93
C VAL A 99 14.08 -16.71 4.22
N PHE A 100 14.21 -17.46 5.31
CA PHE A 100 14.49 -16.93 6.65
C PHE A 100 15.84 -16.21 6.70
N LYS A 101 16.93 -16.90 6.33
CA LYS A 101 18.29 -16.36 6.44
C LYS A 101 18.50 -15.12 5.56
N PRO A 102 18.10 -15.07 4.26
CA PRO A 102 18.22 -13.85 3.46
C PRO A 102 17.41 -12.67 4.02
N VAL A 103 16.19 -12.91 4.48
CA VAL A 103 15.33 -11.86 5.04
C VAL A 103 15.93 -11.31 6.33
N ILE A 104 16.22 -12.17 7.30
CA ILE A 104 16.76 -11.72 8.60
C ILE A 104 18.15 -11.12 8.46
N SER A 105 19.04 -11.65 7.62
CA SER A 105 20.33 -11.00 7.33
C SER A 105 20.16 -9.55 6.87
N THR A 106 19.17 -9.33 5.99
CA THR A 106 18.86 -7.99 5.50
C THR A 106 18.28 -7.14 6.62
N VAL A 107 17.31 -7.65 7.37
CA VAL A 107 16.74 -6.92 8.51
C VAL A 107 17.83 -6.47 9.49
N MET A 108 18.75 -7.37 9.86
CA MET A 108 19.87 -7.07 10.74
C MET A 108 20.77 -5.96 10.18
N GLN A 109 21.08 -6.00 8.88
CA GLN A 109 21.90 -5.01 8.20
C GLN A 109 21.29 -3.60 8.23
N TYR A 110 19.98 -3.50 7.99
CA TYR A 110 19.30 -2.23 7.76
C TYR A 110 18.63 -1.67 9.02
N TYR A 111 17.90 -2.51 9.77
CA TYR A 111 17.20 -2.09 11.00
C TYR A 111 18.16 -1.90 12.18
N ARG A 112 19.25 -2.68 12.23
CA ARG A 112 20.28 -2.62 13.28
C ARG A 112 19.68 -2.58 14.69
N PRO A 113 18.94 -3.63 15.09
CA PRO A 113 18.32 -3.69 16.40
C PRO A 113 19.36 -3.72 17.52
N LYS A 114 18.91 -3.43 18.75
CA LYS A 114 19.74 -3.50 19.98
C LYS A 114 19.39 -4.70 20.86
N CYS A 115 18.24 -5.31 20.63
CA CYS A 115 17.86 -6.61 21.19
C CYS A 115 16.84 -7.29 20.26
N ILE A 116 16.67 -8.59 20.44
CA ILE A 116 15.76 -9.42 19.65
C ILE A 116 14.77 -10.11 20.59
N VAL A 117 13.51 -10.16 20.20
CA VAL A 117 12.51 -11.07 20.77
C VAL A 117 12.18 -12.09 19.70
N LEU A 118 12.49 -13.36 19.96
CA LEU A 118 12.26 -14.48 19.04
C LEU A 118 11.11 -15.34 19.58
N GLN A 119 9.98 -15.34 18.86
CA GLN A 119 8.86 -16.21 19.11
C GLN A 119 9.08 -17.51 18.34
N CYS A 120 9.12 -18.64 19.06
CA CYS A 120 9.41 -19.98 18.55
C CYS A 120 8.14 -20.84 18.52
N GLY A 121 7.10 -20.38 17.82
CA GLY A 121 5.89 -21.17 17.56
C GLY A 121 6.25 -22.50 16.90
N ALA A 122 5.90 -23.61 17.56
CA ALA A 122 6.23 -24.96 17.16
C ALA A 122 5.17 -25.61 16.26
N ASP A 123 4.10 -24.89 15.92
CA ASP A 123 3.08 -25.34 14.97
C ASP A 123 3.51 -25.21 13.50
N SER A 124 4.65 -24.58 13.22
CA SER A 124 5.30 -24.62 11.90
C SER A 124 6.03 -25.95 11.63
N LEU A 125 6.10 -26.86 12.60
CA LEU A 125 6.66 -28.20 12.42
C LEU A 125 5.79 -29.12 11.54
N GLY A 126 6.44 -30.06 10.88
CA GLY A 126 5.78 -31.16 10.18
C GLY A 126 4.94 -32.01 11.14
N GLY A 127 3.72 -32.36 10.71
CA GLY A 127 2.81 -33.19 11.50
C GLY A 127 2.18 -32.48 12.70
N ASP A 128 2.19 -31.13 12.74
CA ASP A 128 1.35 -30.39 13.67
C ASP A 128 -0.16 -30.61 13.38
N ARG A 129 -1.02 -30.43 14.38
CA ARG A 129 -2.47 -30.63 14.24
C ARG A 129 -3.18 -29.49 13.53
N LEU A 130 -2.70 -28.25 13.66
CA LEU A 130 -3.30 -27.06 13.08
C LEU A 130 -2.41 -26.45 11.98
N GLY A 131 -1.09 -26.53 12.15
CA GLY A 131 -0.13 -26.13 11.13
C GLY A 131 -0.04 -27.11 9.97
N CYS A 132 0.47 -26.61 8.84
CA CYS A 132 0.63 -27.42 7.64
C CYS A 132 1.90 -27.06 6.86
N PHE A 133 2.95 -26.70 7.58
CA PHE A 133 4.31 -26.70 7.08
C PHE A 133 4.94 -28.09 7.25
N ASN A 134 6.17 -28.26 6.77
CA ASN A 134 6.86 -29.54 6.78
C ASN A 134 8.28 -29.40 7.36
N LEU A 135 8.43 -28.55 8.38
CA LEU A 135 9.71 -28.31 9.02
C LEU A 135 10.07 -29.43 10.00
N SER A 136 11.33 -29.83 10.00
CA SER A 136 11.88 -30.67 11.06
C SER A 136 12.26 -29.81 12.27
N ILE A 137 12.43 -30.45 13.43
CA ILE A 137 12.95 -29.79 14.65
C ILE A 137 14.33 -29.17 14.39
N LYS A 138 15.16 -29.82 13.55
CA LYS A 138 16.47 -29.27 13.18
C LYS A 138 16.33 -28.06 12.27
N GLY A 139 15.44 -28.11 11.29
CA GLY A 139 15.15 -26.99 10.38
C GLY A 139 14.63 -25.76 11.10
N HIS A 140 13.70 -25.96 12.05
CA HIS A 140 13.19 -24.91 12.92
C HIS A 140 14.31 -24.34 13.82
N GLY A 141 15.08 -25.21 14.48
CA GLY A 141 16.23 -24.80 15.30
C GLY A 141 17.36 -24.07 14.56
N LYS A 142 17.53 -24.27 13.24
CA LYS A 142 18.48 -23.44 12.44
C LYS A 142 18.15 -21.95 12.53
N CYS A 143 16.87 -21.59 12.66
CA CYS A 143 16.44 -20.20 12.81
C CYS A 143 16.93 -19.61 14.14
N VAL A 144 16.80 -20.39 15.22
CA VAL A 144 17.31 -20.01 16.55
C VAL A 144 18.82 -19.83 16.52
N SER A 145 19.57 -20.81 15.99
CA SER A 145 21.03 -20.71 15.87
C SER A 145 21.46 -19.45 15.13
N PHE A 146 20.82 -19.15 13.99
CA PHE A 146 21.13 -17.95 13.20
C PHE A 146 20.87 -16.65 13.96
N VAL A 147 19.81 -16.59 14.78
CA VAL A 147 19.51 -15.43 15.62
C VAL A 147 20.53 -15.28 16.75
N MET A 148 20.93 -16.38 17.39
CA MET A 148 21.95 -16.37 18.44
C MET A 148 23.32 -15.92 17.92
N GLU A 149 23.67 -16.25 16.67
CA GLU A 149 24.89 -15.81 15.99
C GLU A 149 24.99 -14.27 15.84
N GLN A 150 23.88 -13.54 15.99
CA GLN A 150 23.88 -12.07 15.89
C GLN A 150 24.52 -11.37 17.10
N ASN A 151 24.82 -12.10 18.18
CA ASN A 151 25.47 -11.59 19.39
C ASN A 151 24.75 -10.36 20.01
N LEU A 152 23.42 -10.38 20.02
CA LEU A 152 22.57 -9.39 20.70
C LEU A 152 21.86 -10.03 21.91
N PRO A 153 21.37 -9.23 22.88
CA PRO A 153 20.42 -9.72 23.87
C PRO A 153 19.19 -10.30 23.17
N VAL A 154 18.87 -11.57 23.44
CA VAL A 154 17.72 -12.28 22.87
C VAL A 154 16.77 -12.73 23.98
N LEU A 155 15.49 -12.40 23.86
CA LEU A 155 14.41 -13.03 24.62
C LEU A 155 13.75 -14.07 23.71
N VAL A 156 13.81 -15.34 24.10
CA VAL A 156 13.14 -16.44 23.38
C VAL A 156 11.85 -16.79 24.10
N VAL A 157 10.75 -16.86 23.36
CA VAL A 157 9.42 -17.21 23.87
C VAL A 157 8.83 -18.36 23.05
N GLY A 158 7.90 -19.12 23.64
CA GLY A 158 7.18 -20.18 22.95
C GLY A 158 6.12 -19.63 21.99
N GLY A 159 5.00 -20.35 21.84
CA GLY A 159 3.95 -19.98 20.88
C GLY A 159 2.93 -21.09 20.64
N GLY A 160 2.36 -21.11 19.44
CA GLY A 160 1.54 -22.20 18.94
C GLY A 160 2.30 -23.53 18.92
N GLY A 161 1.56 -24.63 18.87
CA GLY A 161 2.13 -25.98 18.90
C GLY A 161 1.13 -26.99 19.44
N TYR A 162 0.55 -27.80 18.56
CA TYR A 162 -0.64 -28.58 18.87
C TYR A 162 -0.41 -30.09 18.78
N THR A 163 0.70 -30.51 18.21
CA THR A 163 1.29 -31.84 18.47
C THR A 163 2.26 -31.75 19.65
N VAL A 164 1.71 -31.77 20.87
CA VAL A 164 2.44 -31.47 22.14
C VAL A 164 3.77 -32.21 22.31
N LYS A 165 3.86 -33.49 21.91
CA LYS A 165 5.13 -34.23 21.97
C LYS A 165 6.24 -33.61 21.12
N ASN A 166 5.89 -33.03 19.97
CA ASN A 166 6.85 -32.36 19.09
C ASN A 166 7.18 -30.97 19.60
N VAL A 167 6.25 -30.29 20.28
CA VAL A 167 6.51 -29.03 20.99
C VAL A 167 7.59 -29.24 22.06
N ALA A 168 7.44 -30.27 22.90
CA ALA A 168 8.43 -30.63 23.91
C ALA A 168 9.80 -30.88 23.28
N ARG A 169 9.87 -31.70 22.22
CA ARG A 169 11.13 -31.96 21.49
C ARG A 169 11.76 -30.69 20.92
N CYS A 170 10.94 -29.82 20.30
CA CYS A 170 11.40 -28.60 19.66
C CYS A 170 12.03 -27.64 20.67
N TRP A 171 11.29 -27.28 21.71
CA TRP A 171 11.77 -26.33 22.71
C TRP A 171 12.92 -26.90 23.55
N THR A 172 12.96 -28.22 23.81
CA THR A 172 14.14 -28.87 24.42
C THR A 172 15.38 -28.71 23.54
N TYR A 173 15.26 -28.97 22.23
CA TYR A 173 16.38 -28.84 21.31
C TYR A 173 16.81 -27.38 21.12
N GLU A 174 15.88 -26.44 20.93
CA GLU A 174 16.20 -25.01 20.81
C GLU A 174 16.86 -24.47 22.08
N THR A 175 16.45 -24.92 23.27
CA THR A 175 17.13 -24.58 24.53
C THR A 175 18.58 -25.06 24.52
N SER A 176 18.86 -26.26 23.99
CA SER A 176 20.24 -26.74 23.88
C SER A 176 21.06 -25.90 22.92
N LEU A 177 20.48 -25.43 21.82
CA LEU A 177 21.14 -24.51 20.89
C LEU A 177 21.49 -23.17 21.54
N ILE A 178 20.57 -22.62 22.35
CA ILE A 178 20.78 -21.37 23.10
C ILE A 178 21.92 -21.54 24.13
N LEU A 179 21.98 -22.69 24.80
CA LEU A 179 23.03 -23.03 25.76
C LEU A 179 24.33 -23.49 25.11
N ASN A 180 24.35 -23.67 23.78
CA ASN A 180 25.45 -24.27 23.03
C ASN A 180 25.83 -25.67 23.53
N GLU A 181 24.82 -26.47 23.87
CA GLU A 181 24.94 -27.84 24.38
C GLU A 181 24.49 -28.86 23.34
N GLN A 182 25.25 -29.95 23.23
CA GLN A 182 24.90 -31.08 22.37
C GLN A 182 24.07 -32.11 23.16
N LEU A 183 22.86 -32.38 22.68
CA LEU A 183 22.01 -33.41 23.26
C LEU A 183 22.10 -34.71 22.47
N SER A 184 21.95 -35.84 23.20
CA SER A 184 21.68 -37.12 22.56
C SER A 184 20.35 -37.06 21.80
N ASN A 185 20.26 -37.82 20.71
CA ASN A 185 18.97 -38.01 20.05
C ASN A 185 18.04 -38.93 20.85
N ASP A 186 18.56 -39.71 21.80
CA ASP A 186 17.74 -40.55 22.68
C ASP A 186 17.19 -39.68 23.81
N ILE A 187 15.86 -39.68 23.96
CA ILE A 187 15.20 -38.94 25.05
C ILE A 187 15.52 -39.65 26.38
N PRO A 188 16.04 -38.92 27.39
CA PRO A 188 16.35 -39.53 28.69
C PRO A 188 15.09 -40.04 29.39
N PHE A 189 15.23 -41.00 30.30
CA PHE A 189 14.09 -41.49 31.06
C PHE A 189 13.46 -40.38 31.92
N HIS A 190 12.14 -40.26 31.86
CA HIS A 190 11.33 -39.39 32.71
C HIS A 190 9.88 -39.90 32.72
N ASP A 191 9.04 -39.35 33.61
CA ASP A 191 7.66 -39.82 33.88
C ASP A 191 6.72 -39.80 32.66
N TYR A 192 7.11 -39.12 31.57
CA TYR A 192 6.33 -38.95 30.35
C TYR A 192 6.93 -39.66 29.14
N ILE A 193 7.95 -40.52 29.32
CA ILE A 193 8.70 -41.13 28.21
C ILE A 193 7.79 -41.93 27.25
N GLU A 194 6.74 -42.55 27.78
CA GLU A 194 5.75 -43.31 26.99
C GLU A 194 5.04 -42.42 25.94
N PHE A 195 4.96 -41.11 26.17
CA PHE A 195 4.35 -40.16 25.24
C PHE A 195 5.16 -39.98 23.94
N PHE A 196 6.43 -40.38 23.97
CA PHE A 196 7.38 -40.31 22.86
C PHE A 196 7.58 -41.65 22.16
N ALA A 197 6.86 -42.70 22.57
CA ALA A 197 6.88 -44.00 21.91
C ALA A 197 6.31 -43.92 20.48
N PRO A 198 6.72 -44.83 19.57
CA PRO A 198 7.67 -45.93 19.79
C PRO A 198 9.14 -45.54 19.62
N ASP A 199 9.43 -44.34 19.09
CA ASP A 199 10.78 -43.95 18.72
C ASP A 199 11.60 -43.47 19.93
N CYS A 200 10.98 -42.73 20.86
CA CYS A 200 11.64 -42.11 22.01
C CYS A 200 12.85 -41.24 21.60
N GLN A 201 12.79 -40.62 20.42
CA GLN A 201 13.86 -39.78 19.89
C GLN A 201 13.52 -38.29 19.94
N LEU A 202 14.54 -37.46 20.09
CA LEU A 202 14.46 -36.00 20.05
C LEU A 202 14.14 -35.51 18.64
N HIS A 203 14.72 -36.12 17.60
CA HIS A 203 14.53 -35.76 16.20
C HIS A 203 13.86 -36.86 15.38
N PRO A 204 12.55 -37.13 15.58
CA PRO A 204 11.80 -37.99 14.67
C PRO A 204 11.71 -37.40 13.26
N ASN A 205 11.45 -38.24 12.26
CA ASN A 205 11.10 -37.77 10.94
C ASN A 205 9.69 -37.18 10.94
N LEU A 206 9.60 -35.85 10.88
CA LEU A 206 8.34 -35.12 10.85
C LEU A 206 7.80 -34.90 9.43
N PHE A 207 8.55 -35.29 8.40
CA PHE A 207 8.18 -35.04 7.02
C PHE A 207 6.91 -35.80 6.62
N ASN A 208 5.89 -35.07 6.20
CA ASN A 208 4.67 -35.63 5.65
C ASN A 208 4.70 -35.58 4.10
N PRO A 209 4.89 -36.73 3.41
CA PRO A 209 4.95 -36.76 1.94
C PRO A 209 3.61 -36.45 1.27
N LYS A 210 2.50 -36.42 2.02
CA LYS A 210 1.17 -36.09 1.48
C LYS A 210 0.95 -34.58 1.35
N ILE A 211 1.79 -33.77 1.98
CA ILE A 211 1.73 -32.30 1.88
C ILE A 211 2.77 -31.88 0.85
N GLU A 212 2.31 -31.54 -0.36
CA GLU A 212 3.17 -31.01 -1.40
C GLU A 212 3.67 -29.60 -1.05
N ASN A 213 4.93 -29.30 -1.35
CA ASN A 213 5.49 -27.98 -1.10
C ASN A 213 4.95 -26.97 -2.13
N GLY A 214 4.02 -26.12 -1.70
CA GLY A 214 3.41 -25.09 -2.54
C GLY A 214 4.29 -23.86 -2.78
N ASN A 215 5.56 -23.88 -2.37
CA ASN A 215 6.47 -22.72 -2.42
C ASN A 215 7.55 -22.93 -3.48
N SER A 216 7.30 -22.45 -4.71
CA SER A 216 8.31 -22.50 -5.76
C SER A 216 9.44 -21.52 -5.49
N ARG A 217 10.66 -21.82 -5.97
CA ARG A 217 11.83 -20.92 -5.90
C ARG A 217 11.51 -19.52 -6.42
N GLN A 218 10.75 -19.40 -7.49
CA GLN A 218 10.36 -18.10 -8.06
C GLN A 218 9.44 -17.33 -7.10
N THR A 219 8.45 -17.99 -6.48
CA THR A 219 7.58 -17.35 -5.50
C THR A 219 8.32 -16.93 -4.23
N ASN A 220 9.28 -17.74 -3.77
CA ASN A 220 10.13 -17.40 -2.63
C ASN A 220 11.03 -16.20 -2.96
N HIS A 221 11.66 -16.20 -4.14
CA HIS A 221 12.46 -15.07 -4.60
C HIS A 221 11.65 -13.76 -4.61
N THR A 222 10.43 -13.75 -5.16
CA THR A 222 9.59 -12.54 -5.17
C THR A 222 9.28 -12.02 -3.76
N ARG A 223 8.96 -12.90 -2.82
CA ARG A 223 8.67 -12.53 -1.41
C ARG A 223 9.89 -11.96 -0.71
N VAL A 224 11.04 -12.60 -0.92
CA VAL A 224 12.33 -12.21 -0.35
C VAL A 224 12.78 -10.88 -0.93
N SER A 225 12.78 -10.71 -2.27
CA SER A 225 13.12 -9.43 -2.90
C SER A 225 12.26 -8.29 -2.38
N LYS A 226 10.96 -8.53 -2.14
CA LYS A 226 10.07 -7.50 -1.58
C LYS A 226 10.40 -7.18 -0.12
N SER A 227 10.67 -8.18 0.71
CA SER A 227 11.08 -8.00 2.11
C SER A 227 12.42 -7.26 2.22
N ILE A 228 13.34 -7.58 1.30
CA ILE A 228 14.61 -6.87 1.13
C ILE A 228 14.37 -5.42 0.74
N ASN A 229 13.51 -5.17 -0.25
CA ASN A 229 13.18 -3.80 -0.66
C ASN A 229 12.57 -3.00 0.50
N ILE A 230 11.69 -3.59 1.31
CA ILE A 230 11.12 -2.94 2.50
C ILE A 230 12.26 -2.53 3.45
N SER A 231 13.18 -3.44 3.75
CA SER A 231 14.33 -3.17 4.61
C SER A 231 15.27 -2.10 4.02
N GLN A 232 15.48 -2.10 2.70
CA GLN A 232 16.31 -1.11 2.01
C GLN A 232 15.71 0.30 2.03
N ASN A 233 14.37 0.41 1.99
CA ASN A 233 13.68 1.70 2.08
C ASN A 233 13.88 2.39 3.45
N LEU A 234 14.39 1.68 4.47
CA LEU A 234 14.81 2.30 5.75
C LEU A 234 15.96 3.29 5.58
N ILE A 235 16.87 3.08 4.61
CA ILE A 235 17.99 4.02 4.36
C ILE A 235 17.46 5.31 3.75
N ILE A 236 16.55 5.23 2.78
CA ILE A 236 16.02 6.40 2.07
C ILE A 236 15.31 7.36 3.03
N ASN A 237 14.66 6.83 4.07
CA ASN A 237 14.00 7.65 5.10
C ASN A 237 14.95 8.16 6.21
N ASN A 238 16.08 7.49 6.46
CA ASN A 238 17.01 7.84 7.54
C ASN A 238 18.26 8.62 7.10
N SER A 239 18.54 8.74 5.80
CA SER A 239 19.74 9.41 5.31
C SER A 239 19.46 10.67 4.48
N ASN A 240 19.66 11.84 5.10
CA ASN A 240 20.19 13.03 4.43
C ASN A 240 21.66 12.78 3.99
N LEU A 241 21.91 11.76 3.16
CA LEU A 241 23.24 11.52 2.56
C LEU A 241 23.10 11.49 1.04
N THR A 242 23.62 12.55 0.44
CA THR A 242 23.90 12.69 -0.98
C THR A 242 24.83 11.56 -1.42
N ILE A 243 24.30 10.57 -2.15
CA ILE A 243 25.14 9.60 -2.85
C ILE A 243 25.49 10.20 -4.21
N THR A 244 26.69 10.78 -4.29
CA THR A 244 27.30 11.21 -5.55
C THR A 244 27.81 9.96 -6.28
N PHE A 245 27.16 9.57 -7.37
CA PHE A 245 27.72 8.57 -8.28
C PHE A 245 28.85 9.19 -9.09
N ASN A 246 30.09 8.99 -8.65
CA ASN A 246 31.26 9.18 -9.53
C ASN A 246 31.36 7.97 -10.46
N LEU A 247 30.89 8.10 -11.70
CA LEU A 247 31.32 7.20 -12.77
C LEU A 247 32.77 7.55 -13.13
N SER A 248 33.72 6.79 -12.60
CA SER A 248 35.06 6.74 -13.14
C SER A 248 35.02 5.98 -14.47
N THR A 249 35.29 6.71 -15.55
CA THR A 249 35.54 6.17 -16.88
C THR A 249 36.81 5.34 -16.90
N THR A 250 36.73 4.09 -17.34
CA THR A 250 37.85 3.39 -17.98
C THR A 250 37.39 2.76 -19.29
N SER A 251 38.13 3.13 -20.34
CA SER A 251 38.22 2.55 -21.69
C SER A 251 38.26 1.02 -21.67
N THR A 252 37.86 0.23 -22.68
CA THR A 252 37.94 0.38 -24.14
C THR A 252 37.24 -0.85 -24.73
N THR A 253 36.42 -0.72 -25.77
CA THR A 253 36.62 -1.45 -27.05
C THR A 253 35.57 -1.04 -28.06
N THR A 254 36.09 -0.57 -29.19
CA THR A 254 35.39 -0.11 -30.38
C THR A 254 34.81 -1.32 -31.11
N THR A 255 33.52 -1.31 -31.42
CA THR A 255 32.98 -2.11 -32.53
C THR A 255 31.99 -1.28 -33.30
N THR A 256 32.46 -0.79 -34.44
CA THR A 256 31.72 0.00 -35.41
C THR A 256 30.75 -0.91 -36.15
N ILE A 257 29.44 -0.74 -35.95
CA ILE A 257 28.42 -1.23 -36.89
C ILE A 257 27.69 0.00 -37.43
N LYS A 258 27.96 0.30 -38.71
CA LYS A 258 27.20 1.26 -39.51
C LYS A 258 25.94 0.56 -40.03
N THR A 259 24.76 1.10 -39.76
CA THR A 259 23.56 0.86 -40.59
C THR A 259 22.58 2.03 -40.48
N THR A 260 22.64 2.87 -41.52
CA THR A 260 21.51 3.47 -42.26
C THR A 260 20.24 3.86 -41.48
N THR A 261 20.12 5.14 -41.13
CA THR A 261 18.85 5.77 -40.71
C THR A 261 17.99 6.10 -41.93
N THR A 262 16.92 5.34 -42.15
CA THR A 262 15.77 5.75 -42.94
C THR A 262 14.90 6.69 -42.11
N THR A 263 14.93 7.98 -42.44
CA THR A 263 13.99 8.99 -41.92
C THR A 263 12.57 8.66 -42.39
N THR A 264 11.79 8.07 -41.49
CA THR A 264 10.33 8.10 -41.55
C THR A 264 9.87 9.17 -40.57
N THR A 265 9.30 10.25 -41.11
CA THR A 265 8.69 11.33 -40.34
C THR A 265 7.45 10.79 -39.61
N LEU A 266 7.62 10.39 -38.36
CA LEU A 266 6.52 10.18 -37.42
C LEU A 266 5.93 11.54 -37.02
N PRO A 267 4.59 11.66 -36.89
CA PRO A 267 3.93 12.89 -36.50
C PRO A 267 4.42 13.32 -35.12
N ALA A 268 4.55 14.64 -34.91
CA ALA A 268 5.06 15.25 -33.68
C ALA A 268 4.34 14.69 -32.45
N ILE A 269 5.01 13.78 -31.73
CA ILE A 269 4.62 13.38 -30.39
C ILE A 269 4.82 14.64 -29.53
N THR A 270 3.72 15.31 -29.19
CA THR A 270 3.74 16.33 -28.15
C THR A 270 4.12 15.60 -26.87
N ILE A 271 5.39 15.72 -26.45
CA ILE A 271 5.84 15.19 -25.17
C ILE A 271 5.15 16.05 -24.11
N PRO A 272 4.14 15.53 -23.39
CA PRO A 272 3.44 16.33 -22.42
C PRO A 272 4.44 16.77 -21.34
N PHE A 273 4.32 18.02 -20.89
CA PHE A 273 5.11 18.58 -19.79
C PHE A 273 6.59 18.90 -20.07
N LEU A 274 7.03 18.95 -21.34
CA LEU A 274 8.43 19.28 -21.70
C LEU A 274 8.95 20.58 -21.07
N ASN A 275 8.04 21.54 -20.83
CA ASN A 275 8.37 22.86 -20.28
C ASN A 275 8.08 23.00 -18.77
N ALA A 276 7.77 21.91 -18.05
CA ALA A 276 7.48 21.96 -16.61
C ALA A 276 8.73 21.57 -15.79
N THR A 277 8.94 22.28 -14.68
CA THR A 277 10.11 22.06 -13.81
C THR A 277 9.90 20.83 -12.92
N PHE A 278 10.80 19.86 -12.97
CA PHE A 278 10.74 18.66 -12.13
C PHE A 278 11.91 18.55 -11.15
N TYR A 279 11.68 17.77 -10.09
CA TYR A 279 12.62 17.50 -9.02
C TYR A 279 13.00 16.01 -9.01
N SER A 280 14.23 15.71 -8.62
CA SER A 280 14.79 14.34 -8.63
C SER A 280 14.19 13.42 -7.55
N SER A 281 13.58 13.99 -6.51
CA SER A 281 12.99 13.24 -5.41
C SER A 281 11.84 14.02 -4.77
N PHE A 282 10.90 13.29 -4.17
CA PHE A 282 9.88 13.84 -3.29
C PHE A 282 10.53 14.14 -1.95
N ASN A 283 11.12 15.33 -1.82
CA ASN A 283 11.83 15.71 -0.61
C ASN A 283 11.21 16.98 -0.04
N PHE A 284 10.30 16.81 0.91
CA PHE A 284 9.87 17.89 1.77
C PHE A 284 10.24 17.55 3.21
N THR A 285 10.96 18.45 3.85
CA THR A 285 11.31 18.34 5.25
C THR A 285 10.02 18.53 6.04
N LYS A 286 9.51 17.46 6.67
CA LYS A 286 8.40 17.58 7.62
C LYS A 286 8.77 18.67 8.64
N PRO A 287 7.87 19.62 8.94
CA PRO A 287 8.13 20.58 10.00
C PRO A 287 8.50 19.81 11.27
N SER A 288 9.51 20.28 12.00
CA SER A 288 9.99 19.64 13.23
C SER A 288 8.80 19.31 14.13
N LEU A 289 8.64 18.04 14.49
CA LEU A 289 7.46 17.49 15.15
C LEU A 289 7.10 18.27 16.43
N GLU A 290 8.12 18.76 17.15
CA GLU A 290 7.98 19.56 18.37
C GLU A 290 7.29 20.93 18.13
N ILE A 291 7.66 21.65 17.07
CA ILE A 291 7.05 22.95 16.73
C ILE A 291 5.67 22.72 16.11
N TYR A 292 5.53 21.71 15.25
CA TYR A 292 4.29 21.43 14.56
C TYR A 292 3.17 21.01 15.53
N ASN A 293 3.48 20.18 16.54
CA ASN A 293 2.53 19.76 17.58
C ASN A 293 2.12 20.86 18.56
N SER A 294 2.78 22.02 18.51
CA SER A 294 2.41 23.20 19.32
C SER A 294 1.39 24.12 18.63
N LEU A 295 1.14 23.93 17.33
CA LEU A 295 0.19 24.73 16.56
C LEU A 295 -1.26 24.28 16.83
N PRO A 296 -2.24 25.19 16.79
CA PRO A 296 -3.65 24.83 16.91
C PRO A 296 -4.11 23.98 15.71
N ILE A 297 -5.16 23.18 15.90
CA ILE A 297 -5.82 22.47 14.80
C ILE A 297 -6.41 23.49 13.81
N CYS A 298 -6.25 23.25 12.51
CA CYS A 298 -6.80 24.11 11.47
C CYS A 298 -8.33 24.14 11.56
N ASN A 299 -8.89 25.27 11.97
CA ASN A 299 -10.33 25.48 11.98
C ASN A 299 -10.73 26.40 10.81
N PHE A 300 -10.82 25.82 9.61
CA PHE A 300 -11.29 26.55 8.46
C PHE A 300 -12.79 26.86 8.62
N SER A 301 -13.11 28.14 8.80
CA SER A 301 -14.48 28.64 8.82
C SER A 301 -14.59 29.84 7.89
N ILE A 302 -15.66 29.91 7.10
CA ILE A 302 -15.91 31.06 6.26
C ILE A 302 -16.54 32.14 7.14
N THR A 303 -15.87 33.28 7.29
CA THR A 303 -16.42 34.43 8.00
C THR A 303 -17.47 35.13 7.13
N ASN A 304 -18.49 35.73 7.75
CA ASN A 304 -19.65 36.32 7.05
C ASN A 304 -19.33 37.42 6.02
N ASN A 305 -18.08 37.90 5.93
CA ASN A 305 -17.62 38.90 4.97
C ASN A 305 -16.96 38.32 3.71
N ASP A 306 -16.66 37.02 3.67
CA ASP A 306 -16.21 36.35 2.45
C ASP A 306 -17.43 35.89 1.64
N THR A 307 -17.58 36.39 0.41
CA THR A 307 -18.56 35.84 -0.50
C THR A 307 -18.22 34.36 -0.72
N SER A 308 -19.04 33.45 -0.18
CA SER A 308 -18.89 31.99 -0.30
C SER A 308 -18.63 31.46 -1.73
N ILE A 309 -19.02 32.23 -2.74
CA ILE A 309 -18.78 31.95 -4.15
C ILE A 309 -17.28 32.10 -4.46
N TYR A 310 -16.64 30.97 -4.75
CA TYR A 310 -15.28 30.91 -5.28
C TYR A 310 -15.31 31.18 -6.79
N LYS A 311 -14.64 32.26 -7.21
CA LYS A 311 -14.59 32.64 -8.62
C LYS A 311 -13.64 31.71 -9.38
N VAL A 312 -14.20 30.78 -10.14
CA VAL A 312 -13.46 29.93 -11.07
C VAL A 312 -13.01 30.73 -12.30
N ASN A 313 -11.75 30.62 -12.67
CA ASN A 313 -11.17 31.27 -13.86
C ASN A 313 -11.02 30.25 -15.00
N ILE A 314 -11.78 30.45 -16.08
CA ILE A 314 -11.72 29.66 -17.32
C ILE A 314 -11.30 30.60 -18.45
N SER A 315 -10.19 31.31 -18.28
CA SER A 315 -9.62 32.14 -19.34
C SER A 315 -9.13 31.25 -20.50
N GLN A 316 -9.33 31.70 -21.74
CA GLN A 316 -8.77 31.05 -22.93
C GLN A 316 -7.27 31.27 -23.08
N THR A 317 -6.70 32.28 -22.40
CA THR A 317 -5.25 32.47 -22.34
C THR A 317 -4.61 31.38 -21.49
N LEU A 318 -4.22 30.30 -22.16
CA LEU A 318 -3.52 29.16 -21.54
C LEU A 318 -2.11 29.57 -21.13
N TYR A 319 -1.90 29.71 -19.83
CA TYR A 319 -0.59 29.92 -19.25
C TYR A 319 0.29 28.68 -19.39
N SER A 320 1.61 28.88 -19.51
CA SER A 320 2.58 27.79 -19.39
C SER A 320 2.60 27.27 -17.94
N TYR A 321 3.09 26.05 -17.71
CA TYR A 321 3.25 25.53 -16.35
C TYR A 321 4.11 26.46 -15.49
N ASN A 322 5.15 27.07 -16.07
CA ASN A 322 6.02 28.02 -15.37
C ASN A 322 5.27 29.24 -14.81
N ILE A 323 4.31 29.79 -15.55
CA ILE A 323 3.51 30.94 -15.07
C ILE A 323 2.57 30.49 -13.93
N ILE A 324 1.99 29.30 -14.02
CA ILE A 324 1.14 28.74 -12.95
C ILE A 324 2.01 28.45 -11.70
N GLU A 325 3.24 27.98 -11.89
CA GLU A 325 4.24 27.81 -10.83
C GLU A 325 4.64 29.15 -10.19
N GLU A 326 4.81 30.22 -10.96
CA GLU A 326 5.09 31.55 -10.43
C GLU A 326 3.94 32.07 -9.55
N HIS A 327 2.69 31.85 -9.98
CA HIS A 327 1.51 32.30 -9.23
C HIS A 327 1.28 31.51 -7.94
N HIS A 328 1.37 30.18 -7.99
CA HIS A 328 0.91 29.30 -6.91
C HIS A 328 2.02 28.50 -6.24
N GLY A 329 3.15 28.32 -6.91
CA GLY A 329 4.26 27.46 -6.47
C GLY A 329 5.03 27.97 -5.26
N LYS A 330 4.93 29.26 -4.91
CA LYS A 330 5.62 29.84 -3.74
C LYS A 330 5.32 29.07 -2.44
N TYR A 331 4.10 28.59 -2.28
CA TYR A 331 3.64 27.89 -1.07
C TYR A 331 3.67 26.36 -1.20
N LEU A 332 4.03 25.83 -2.38
CA LEU A 332 4.04 24.41 -2.65
C LEU A 332 5.44 23.81 -2.43
N TYR A 333 5.48 22.64 -1.83
CA TYR A 333 6.63 21.75 -1.89
C TYR A 333 6.64 20.99 -3.23
N PRO A 334 7.82 20.50 -3.69
CA PRO A 334 7.90 19.61 -4.83
C PRO A 334 6.89 18.45 -4.77
N GLY A 335 6.37 18.06 -5.93
CA GLY A 335 5.33 17.04 -6.07
C GLY A 335 3.89 17.57 -5.92
N GLY A 336 3.69 18.90 -5.87
CA GLY A 336 2.37 19.50 -5.69
C GLY A 336 1.82 19.36 -4.27
N HIS A 337 2.73 19.33 -3.29
CA HIS A 337 2.40 19.15 -1.89
C HIS A 337 2.25 20.50 -1.19
N TYR A 338 1.25 20.62 -0.32
CA TYR A 338 1.01 21.79 0.51
C TYR A 338 0.67 21.34 1.92
N ILE A 339 1.15 22.09 2.91
CA ILE A 339 0.78 21.94 4.30
C ILE A 339 0.74 23.33 4.94
N SER A 340 -0.29 23.59 5.75
CA SER A 340 -0.38 24.84 6.49
C SER A 340 0.79 24.96 7.48
N LYS A 341 1.40 26.14 7.56
CA LYS A 341 2.42 26.47 8.57
C LYS A 341 1.83 27.18 9.79
N GLU A 342 0.54 27.52 9.73
CA GLU A 342 -0.16 28.33 10.73
C GLU A 342 -0.96 27.46 11.71
N CYS A 343 -1.29 26.22 11.31
CA CYS A 343 -2.12 25.30 12.06
C CYS A 343 -1.84 23.85 11.62
N GLN A 344 -2.26 22.87 12.43
CA GLN A 344 -2.21 21.45 12.08
C GLN A 344 -3.49 21.03 11.34
N PRO A 345 -3.41 20.61 10.06
CA PRO A 345 -4.54 20.03 9.36
C PRO A 345 -4.94 18.69 9.98
N GLU A 346 -6.25 18.43 10.06
CA GLU A 346 -6.80 17.22 10.68
C GLU A 346 -6.54 15.93 9.89
N GLN A 347 -6.33 16.06 8.58
CA GLN A 347 -6.23 14.93 7.64
C GLN A 347 -5.20 15.20 6.56
N ARG A 348 -4.51 14.14 6.14
CA ARG A 348 -3.60 14.17 4.98
C ARG A 348 -4.35 13.71 3.75
N LEU A 349 -4.45 14.58 2.75
CA LEU A 349 -5.24 14.40 1.54
C LEU A 349 -4.39 14.00 0.33
N ALA A 350 -4.70 12.85 -0.28
CA ALA A 350 -4.28 12.53 -1.63
C ALA A 350 -5.39 12.91 -2.63
N LEU A 351 -5.11 13.89 -3.50
CA LEU A 351 -5.98 14.24 -4.60
C LEU A 351 -5.54 13.50 -5.86
N ILE A 352 -6.31 12.48 -6.27
CA ILE A 352 -5.98 11.59 -7.39
C ILE A 352 -6.75 12.01 -8.65
N ILE A 353 -6.00 12.29 -9.71
CA ILE A 353 -6.53 12.77 -10.99
C ILE A 353 -6.13 11.80 -12.10
N CYS A 354 -7.13 11.18 -12.73
CA CYS A 354 -6.89 10.32 -13.89
C CYS A 354 -6.68 11.18 -15.14
N TYR A 355 -5.64 10.88 -15.91
CA TYR A 355 -5.18 11.74 -17.00
C TYR A 355 -4.75 10.95 -18.24
N ARG A 356 -5.10 11.50 -19.42
CA ARG A 356 -4.50 11.14 -20.72
C ARG A 356 -4.79 12.24 -21.73
N ASN A 357 -3.75 12.84 -22.31
CA ASN A 357 -3.87 13.83 -23.40
C ASN A 357 -4.84 14.99 -23.10
N ARG A 358 -4.82 15.52 -21.87
CA ARG A 358 -5.71 16.61 -21.41
C ARG A 358 -4.94 17.80 -20.83
N GLU A 359 -3.82 18.17 -21.45
CA GLU A 359 -2.88 19.16 -20.89
C GLU A 359 -3.54 20.51 -20.60
N GLN A 360 -4.41 20.99 -21.50
CA GLN A 360 -5.13 22.25 -21.30
C GLN A 360 -6.05 22.20 -20.06
N HIS A 361 -6.72 21.07 -19.84
CA HIS A 361 -7.57 20.89 -18.66
C HIS A 361 -6.74 20.88 -17.41
N LEU A 362 -5.61 20.16 -17.42
CA LEU A 362 -4.75 20.07 -16.25
C LEU A 362 -4.17 21.44 -15.87
N LYS A 363 -3.78 22.27 -16.84
CA LYS A 363 -3.34 23.66 -16.58
C LYS A 363 -4.43 24.48 -15.90
N MET A 364 -5.63 24.49 -16.47
CA MET A 364 -6.77 25.21 -15.89
C MET A 364 -7.16 24.66 -14.52
N PHE A 365 -7.05 23.34 -14.34
CA PHE A 365 -7.29 22.67 -13.08
C PHE A 365 -6.31 23.13 -12.01
N LEU A 366 -5.00 23.04 -12.27
CA LEU A 366 -3.97 23.42 -11.30
C LEU A 366 -4.04 24.90 -10.92
N ASP A 367 -4.30 25.79 -11.89
CA ASP A 367 -4.44 27.24 -11.67
C ASP A 367 -5.63 27.59 -10.76
N ASN A 368 -6.68 26.78 -10.75
CA ASN A 368 -7.86 27.01 -9.92
C ASN A 368 -7.83 26.23 -8.59
N ILE A 369 -7.35 24.98 -8.60
CA ILE A 369 -7.47 24.06 -7.47
C ILE A 369 -6.46 24.37 -6.35
N HIS A 370 -5.23 24.79 -6.68
CA HIS A 370 -4.23 25.13 -5.67
C HIS A 370 -4.71 26.26 -4.75
N PRO A 371 -5.10 27.44 -5.26
CA PRO A 371 -5.60 28.51 -4.41
C PRO A 371 -6.89 28.11 -3.67
N PHE A 372 -7.72 27.23 -4.25
CA PHE A 372 -8.92 26.72 -3.60
C PHE A 372 -8.59 25.86 -2.36
N LEU A 373 -7.67 24.89 -2.49
CA LEU A 373 -7.29 23.99 -1.40
C LEU A 373 -6.42 24.67 -0.35
N GLN A 374 -5.53 25.58 -0.76
CA GLN A 374 -4.68 26.35 0.16
C GLN A 374 -5.52 27.21 1.11
N LYS A 375 -6.60 27.82 0.63
CA LYS A 375 -7.54 28.57 1.47
C LYS A 375 -8.19 27.71 2.56
N GLN A 376 -8.35 26.41 2.32
CA GLN A 376 -8.91 25.46 3.28
C GLN A 376 -7.88 24.97 4.31
N GLN A 377 -6.63 25.44 4.27
CA GLN A 377 -5.56 25.10 5.21
C GLN A 377 -5.32 23.58 5.36
N LEU A 378 -5.34 22.86 4.24
CA LEU A 378 -5.20 21.39 4.21
C LEU A 378 -3.72 20.93 4.21
N ASP A 379 -3.47 19.66 4.57
CA ASP A 379 -2.28 18.91 4.14
C ASP A 379 -2.71 18.12 2.89
N TYR A 380 -2.24 18.48 1.70
CA TYR A 380 -2.63 17.80 0.46
C TYR A 380 -1.47 17.59 -0.50
N THR A 381 -1.59 16.56 -1.33
CA THR A 381 -0.73 16.32 -2.50
C THR A 381 -1.57 15.99 -3.72
N ILE A 382 -1.21 16.57 -4.87
CA ILE A 382 -1.88 16.32 -6.15
C ILE A 382 -1.13 15.25 -6.95
N PHE A 383 -1.82 14.16 -7.28
CA PHE A 383 -1.31 13.08 -8.11
C PHE A 383 -2.04 13.02 -9.45
N VAL A 384 -1.28 13.12 -10.53
CA VAL A 384 -1.78 12.98 -11.90
C VAL A 384 -1.36 11.62 -12.43
N ILE A 385 -2.33 10.72 -12.61
CA ILE A 385 -2.11 9.34 -13.04
C ILE A 385 -2.30 9.28 -14.55
N ASN A 386 -1.19 9.27 -15.28
CA ASN A 386 -1.18 9.30 -16.73
C ASN A 386 -1.18 7.88 -17.32
N GLN A 387 -2.20 7.56 -18.12
CA GLN A 387 -2.29 6.30 -18.85
C GLN A 387 -1.59 6.40 -20.20
N ASN A 388 -0.46 5.73 -20.33
CA ASN A 388 0.26 5.54 -21.58
C ASN A 388 -0.35 4.40 -22.42
N GLY A 389 -0.10 4.45 -23.73
CA GLY A 389 -0.56 3.45 -24.70
C GLY A 389 -1.88 3.80 -25.39
N ASN A 390 -2.32 2.90 -26.26
CA ASN A 390 -3.45 3.13 -27.17
C ASN A 390 -4.75 2.43 -26.73
N ASP A 391 -4.70 1.62 -25.66
CA ASP A 391 -5.88 0.94 -25.13
C ASP A 391 -6.94 1.93 -24.64
N GLN A 392 -8.17 1.47 -24.41
CA GLN A 392 -9.22 2.35 -23.91
C GLN A 392 -8.87 2.95 -22.56
N PHE A 393 -9.35 4.17 -22.30
CA PHE A 393 -9.08 4.82 -21.02
C PHE A 393 -9.82 4.08 -19.91
N ASN A 394 -9.14 3.75 -18.82
CA ASN A 394 -9.73 3.06 -17.68
C ASN A 394 -9.60 3.93 -16.42
N ARG A 395 -10.57 4.83 -16.26
CA ARG A 395 -10.59 5.83 -15.19
C ARG A 395 -10.58 5.19 -13.79
N ALA A 396 -11.38 4.14 -13.62
CA ALA A 396 -11.54 3.42 -12.37
C ALA A 396 -10.25 2.70 -11.93
N ALA A 397 -9.59 1.99 -12.85
CA ALA A 397 -8.31 1.36 -12.55
C ALA A 397 -7.22 2.39 -12.25
N LEU A 398 -7.20 3.54 -12.94
CA LEU A 398 -6.24 4.61 -12.66
C LEU A 398 -6.42 5.22 -11.26
N PHE A 399 -7.64 5.30 -10.73
CA PHE A 399 -7.85 5.70 -9.34
C PHE A 399 -7.21 4.71 -8.36
N ASN A 400 -7.33 3.40 -8.61
CA ASN A 400 -6.64 2.39 -7.80
C ASN A 400 -5.12 2.52 -7.91
N VAL A 401 -4.58 2.73 -9.11
CA VAL A 401 -3.14 2.99 -9.32
C VAL A 401 -2.72 4.22 -8.52
N GLY A 402 -3.49 5.31 -8.58
CA GLY A 402 -3.19 6.53 -7.85
C GLY A 402 -3.18 6.32 -6.35
N TYR A 403 -4.13 5.57 -5.80
CA TYR A 403 -4.10 5.13 -4.41
C TYR A 403 -2.83 4.32 -4.09
N LEU A 404 -2.54 3.28 -4.89
CA LEU A 404 -1.42 2.36 -4.68
C LEU A 404 -0.07 3.07 -4.70
N GLU A 405 0.12 4.03 -5.60
CA GLU A 405 1.37 4.79 -5.73
C GLU A 405 1.44 5.97 -4.75
N ALA A 406 0.35 6.71 -4.53
CA ALA A 406 0.33 7.80 -3.54
C ALA A 406 0.66 7.27 -2.16
N MET A 407 0.07 6.11 -1.80
CA MET A 407 0.39 5.47 -0.53
C MET A 407 1.86 5.10 -0.41
N LYS A 408 2.64 4.90 -1.48
CA LYS A 408 4.09 4.63 -1.37
C LYS A 408 4.91 5.85 -0.98
N LEU A 409 4.40 7.04 -1.26
CA LEU A 409 5.13 8.31 -1.17
C LEU A 409 4.88 9.05 0.15
N TYR A 410 3.66 8.96 0.69
CA TYR A 410 3.28 9.60 1.94
C TYR A 410 2.10 8.86 2.58
N SER A 411 1.86 9.09 3.87
CA SER A 411 0.72 8.48 4.58
C SER A 411 -0.47 9.41 4.41
N TYR A 412 -1.51 8.95 3.71
CA TYR A 412 -2.73 9.72 3.48
C TYR A 412 -3.91 9.04 4.18
N ASP A 413 -4.74 9.85 4.82
CA ASP A 413 -5.94 9.39 5.54
C ASP A 413 -7.20 9.62 4.70
N CYS A 414 -7.13 10.60 3.78
CA CYS A 414 -8.22 11.00 2.92
C CYS A 414 -7.82 10.91 1.44
N PHE A 415 -8.69 10.29 0.64
CA PHE A 415 -8.53 10.18 -0.81
C PHE A 415 -9.68 10.90 -1.50
N ILE A 416 -9.35 11.88 -2.33
CA ILE A 416 -10.32 12.52 -3.22
C ILE A 416 -9.99 12.12 -4.65
N PHE A 417 -10.92 11.42 -5.28
CA PHE A 417 -10.84 10.99 -6.67
C PHE A 417 -11.55 12.01 -7.54
N HIS A 418 -10.83 12.59 -8.49
CA HIS A 418 -11.23 13.83 -9.13
C HIS A 418 -11.08 13.78 -10.65
N ASP A 419 -12.15 14.11 -11.37
CA ASP A 419 -12.06 14.35 -12.82
C ASP A 419 -11.34 15.67 -13.10
N VAL A 420 -10.36 15.68 -13.99
CA VAL A 420 -9.53 16.86 -14.31
C VAL A 420 -10.34 18.04 -14.89
N ASP A 421 -11.56 17.80 -15.33
CA ASP A 421 -12.43 18.79 -15.98
C ASP A 421 -13.49 19.40 -15.06
N LEU A 422 -13.45 19.14 -13.76
CA LEU A 422 -14.38 19.71 -12.78
C LEU A 422 -13.65 20.71 -11.86
N LEU A 423 -14.26 21.88 -11.62
CA LEU A 423 -13.71 22.92 -10.74
C LEU A 423 -14.77 23.33 -9.70
N PRO A 424 -14.48 23.29 -8.39
CA PRO A 424 -15.45 23.69 -7.37
C PRO A 424 -15.70 25.20 -7.38
N GLU A 425 -16.95 25.61 -7.18
CA GLU A 425 -17.37 27.03 -7.19
C GLU A 425 -17.66 27.61 -5.79
N ASP A 426 -17.51 26.84 -4.72
CA ASP A 426 -17.84 27.30 -3.36
C ASP A 426 -16.84 26.74 -2.33
N LEU A 427 -16.26 27.63 -1.52
CA LEU A 427 -15.24 27.24 -0.51
C LEU A 427 -15.82 26.41 0.64
N ARG A 428 -17.15 26.40 0.84
CA ARG A 428 -17.83 25.55 1.83
C ARG A 428 -17.84 24.09 1.42
N ASN A 429 -17.52 23.79 0.16
CA ASN A 429 -17.26 22.45 -0.29
C ASN A 429 -15.85 22.03 0.15
N ILE A 430 -15.72 21.69 1.44
CA ILE A 430 -14.43 21.38 2.06
C ILE A 430 -13.93 20.03 1.52
N TYR A 431 -12.72 20.02 0.97
CA TYR A 431 -12.02 18.86 0.43
C TYR A 431 -11.40 18.04 1.58
N LYS A 432 -12.29 17.46 2.40
CA LYS A 432 -11.94 16.56 3.49
C LYS A 432 -12.83 15.33 3.50
N CYS A 433 -12.34 14.26 4.11
CA CYS A 433 -13.08 13.02 4.25
C CYS A 433 -13.88 13.03 5.55
N GLY A 434 -15.12 12.52 5.50
CA GLY A 434 -15.93 12.30 6.70
C GLY A 434 -16.07 10.82 7.02
N ASP A 435 -16.89 10.51 8.02
CA ASP A 435 -17.16 9.13 8.47
C ASP A 435 -17.84 8.24 7.42
N GLN A 436 -18.37 8.85 6.37
CA GLN A 436 -19.09 8.21 5.27
C GLN A 436 -18.51 8.70 3.94
N PRO A 437 -18.44 7.84 2.91
CA PRO A 437 -18.04 8.25 1.57
C PRO A 437 -18.89 9.43 1.08
N ARG A 438 -18.24 10.40 0.44
CA ARG A 438 -18.88 11.66 0.05
C ARG A 438 -18.88 11.83 -1.46
N HIS A 439 -20.02 12.19 -2.01
CA HIS A 439 -20.13 12.69 -3.38
C HIS A 439 -19.99 14.21 -3.33
N MET A 440 -18.89 14.72 -3.90
CA MET A 440 -18.53 16.13 -3.83
C MET A 440 -19.19 16.90 -4.96
N SER A 441 -19.17 16.39 -6.19
CA SER A 441 -19.69 17.06 -7.39
C SER A 441 -21.17 16.82 -7.66
N VAL A 442 -22.02 17.23 -6.73
CA VAL A 442 -23.48 17.02 -6.82
C VAL A 442 -24.13 17.89 -7.91
N ALA A 443 -23.68 19.14 -8.05
CA ALA A 443 -24.31 20.15 -8.89
C ALA A 443 -23.33 20.63 -9.96
N VAL A 444 -23.25 19.93 -11.09
CA VAL A 444 -22.36 20.33 -12.20
C VAL A 444 -23.10 21.23 -13.19
N ASP A 445 -22.46 22.29 -13.65
CA ASP A 445 -23.04 23.29 -14.56
C ASP A 445 -23.55 22.69 -15.89
N LYS A 446 -22.91 21.62 -16.38
CA LYS A 446 -23.33 20.85 -17.56
C LYS A 446 -24.73 20.26 -17.41
N PHE A 447 -25.15 19.97 -16.18
CA PHE A 447 -26.46 19.44 -15.86
C PHE A 447 -27.36 20.50 -15.20
N ASN A 448 -27.14 21.78 -15.50
CA ASN A 448 -27.87 22.92 -14.95
C ASN A 448 -27.86 22.92 -13.41
N TYR A 449 -26.73 22.54 -12.79
CA TYR A 449 -26.57 22.43 -11.34
C TYR A 449 -27.61 21.51 -10.68
N LYS A 450 -27.98 20.42 -11.36
CA LYS A 450 -28.86 19.38 -10.82
C LYS A 450 -28.14 18.04 -10.75
N LEU A 451 -28.44 17.29 -9.69
CA LEU A 451 -28.02 15.90 -9.60
C LEU A 451 -28.76 15.08 -10.66
N LEU A 452 -28.02 14.43 -11.56
CA LEU A 452 -28.61 13.74 -12.71
C LEU A 452 -29.52 12.57 -12.31
N TYR A 453 -29.12 11.80 -11.30
CA TYR A 453 -29.92 10.75 -10.67
C TYR A 453 -29.39 10.45 -9.24
N SER A 454 -30.26 9.91 -8.38
CA SER A 454 -29.98 9.78 -6.94
C SER A 454 -28.80 8.88 -6.59
N THR A 455 -28.50 7.88 -7.43
CA THR A 455 -27.39 6.93 -7.24
C THR A 455 -26.07 7.39 -7.85
N LEU A 456 -26.01 8.55 -8.50
CA LEU A 456 -24.78 9.05 -9.11
C LEU A 456 -23.69 9.24 -8.06
N PHE A 457 -22.54 8.63 -8.28
CA PHE A 457 -21.37 8.71 -7.42
C PHE A 457 -20.09 8.86 -8.24
N GLY A 458 -20.09 9.87 -9.13
CA GLY A 458 -19.01 10.14 -10.08
C GLY A 458 -18.56 11.59 -10.07
N GLY A 459 -17.64 11.94 -10.98
CA GLY A 459 -17.02 13.27 -11.03
C GLY A 459 -15.96 13.45 -9.94
N VAL A 460 -16.38 13.83 -8.74
CA VAL A 460 -15.52 14.06 -7.58
C VAL A 460 -16.11 13.35 -6.36
N THR A 461 -15.31 12.46 -5.78
CA THR A 461 -15.71 11.67 -4.60
C THR A 461 -14.61 11.65 -3.56
N ALA A 462 -14.99 11.54 -2.29
CA ALA A 462 -14.05 11.49 -1.16
C ALA A 462 -14.27 10.23 -0.33
N PHE A 463 -13.16 9.58 0.03
CA PHE A 463 -13.13 8.38 0.86
C PHE A 463 -12.08 8.51 1.96
N HIS A 464 -12.47 8.22 3.19
CA HIS A 464 -11.49 7.87 4.21
C HIS A 464 -10.76 6.58 3.81
N LEU A 465 -9.48 6.44 4.16
CA LEU A 465 -8.63 5.31 3.81
C LEU A 465 -9.31 3.95 4.06
N SER A 466 -9.89 3.77 5.25
CA SER A 466 -10.58 2.54 5.65
C SER A 466 -11.79 2.22 4.77
N ASP A 467 -12.53 3.23 4.33
CA ASP A 467 -13.69 3.04 3.45
C ASP A 467 -13.25 2.66 2.04
N PHE A 468 -12.20 3.30 1.52
CA PHE A 468 -11.67 2.95 0.20
C PHE A 468 -11.12 1.52 0.17
N ILE A 469 -10.40 1.10 1.21
CA ILE A 469 -9.95 -0.30 1.36
C ILE A 469 -11.16 -1.23 1.51
N GLY A 470 -12.15 -0.84 2.30
CA GLY A 470 -13.34 -1.64 2.53
C GLY A 470 -14.20 -1.84 1.27
N THR A 471 -14.22 -0.89 0.32
CA THR A 471 -14.83 -1.10 -1.01
C THR A 471 -14.03 -2.04 -1.92
N HIS A 472 -12.79 -2.37 -1.52
CA HIS A 472 -11.74 -2.95 -2.36
C HIS A 472 -11.33 -2.02 -3.51
N GLY A 473 -11.51 -0.71 -3.34
CA GLY A 473 -11.30 0.31 -4.37
C GLY A 473 -12.29 0.24 -5.53
N TYR A 474 -11.93 0.94 -6.62
CA TYR A 474 -12.74 1.04 -7.83
C TYR A 474 -12.72 -0.26 -8.66
N PRO A 475 -13.79 -0.57 -9.41
CA PRO A 475 -13.83 -1.73 -10.29
C PRO A 475 -12.89 -1.56 -11.50
N THR A 476 -12.07 -2.55 -11.80
CA THR A 476 -11.05 -2.43 -12.86
C THR A 476 -11.56 -2.86 -14.24
N VAL A 477 -12.74 -3.47 -14.32
CA VAL A 477 -13.28 -4.07 -15.56
C VAL A 477 -13.91 -3.07 -16.54
N TYR A 478 -14.09 -1.81 -16.14
CA TYR A 478 -14.72 -0.75 -16.92
C TYR A 478 -13.72 -0.02 -17.83
N TRP A 479 -13.49 -0.59 -19.01
CA TRP A 479 -12.69 0.00 -20.09
C TRP A 479 -13.56 0.84 -21.02
N GLY A 480 -13.32 2.14 -21.10
CA GLY A 480 -14.19 3.09 -21.79
C GLY A 480 -15.20 3.78 -20.86
N TRP A 481 -16.16 4.50 -21.43
CA TRP A 481 -17.05 5.37 -20.65
C TRP A 481 -18.27 4.62 -20.04
N GLY A 482 -18.45 4.80 -18.74
CA GLY A 482 -19.72 4.62 -18.01
C GLY A 482 -19.87 3.30 -17.25
N GLY A 483 -20.58 3.38 -16.12
CA GLY A 483 -20.99 2.28 -15.24
C GLY A 483 -20.06 2.04 -14.05
N GLU A 484 -18.84 2.57 -14.06
CA GLU A 484 -17.88 2.44 -12.97
C GLU A 484 -18.27 3.23 -11.72
N ASP A 485 -18.89 4.40 -11.91
CA ASP A 485 -19.40 5.25 -10.82
C ASP A 485 -20.59 4.59 -10.11
N ASP A 486 -21.48 3.99 -10.89
CA ASP A 486 -22.65 3.26 -10.38
C ASP A 486 -22.21 2.00 -9.63
N ASP A 487 -21.20 1.29 -10.12
CA ASP A 487 -20.62 0.15 -9.42
C ASP A 487 -19.99 0.59 -8.10
N MET A 488 -19.24 1.70 -8.08
CA MET A 488 -18.70 2.25 -6.84
C MET A 488 -19.80 2.67 -5.86
N TYR A 489 -20.89 3.28 -6.33
CA TYR A 489 -22.08 3.51 -5.49
C TYR A 489 -22.58 2.22 -4.85
N LEU A 490 -22.68 1.14 -5.64
CA LEU A 490 -23.12 -0.16 -5.14
C LEU A 490 -22.13 -0.77 -4.16
N ARG A 491 -20.81 -0.61 -4.35
CA ARG A 491 -19.80 -1.05 -3.38
C ARG A 491 -19.99 -0.34 -2.04
N VAL A 492 -20.21 0.96 -2.04
CA VAL A 492 -20.50 1.70 -0.79
C VAL A 492 -21.76 1.18 -0.10
N VAL A 493 -22.88 1.11 -0.83
CA VAL A 493 -24.17 0.77 -0.20
C VAL A 493 -24.29 -0.72 0.14
N LYS A 494 -23.83 -1.61 -0.74
CA LYS A 494 -24.03 -3.06 -0.59
C LYS A 494 -22.89 -3.76 0.12
N LYS A 495 -21.63 -3.37 -0.10
CA LYS A 495 -20.46 -4.02 0.50
C LYS A 495 -20.09 -3.36 1.83
N LEU A 496 -19.88 -2.04 1.85
CA LEU A 496 -19.57 -1.32 3.10
C LEU A 496 -20.78 -1.19 4.04
N LYS A 497 -22.01 -1.33 3.51
CA LYS A 497 -23.26 -1.03 4.24
C LYS A 497 -23.29 0.41 4.75
N LYS A 498 -22.71 1.33 3.98
CA LYS A 498 -22.61 2.75 4.28
C LYS A 498 -23.52 3.58 3.37
N SER A 499 -23.88 4.77 3.83
CA SER A 499 -24.61 5.76 3.03
C SER A 499 -23.65 6.74 2.38
N ILE A 500 -24.06 7.33 1.26
CA ILE A 500 -23.29 8.42 0.64
C ILE A 500 -23.76 9.75 1.19
N THR A 501 -22.80 10.57 1.64
CA THR A 501 -23.05 11.94 2.07
C THR A 501 -22.84 12.92 0.91
N ARG A 502 -23.57 14.03 0.94
CA ARG A 502 -23.53 15.09 -0.06
C ARG A 502 -23.64 16.43 0.66
N TYR A 503 -22.88 17.43 0.21
CA TYR A 503 -23.19 18.80 0.59
C TYR A 503 -24.50 19.24 -0.09
N PRO A 504 -25.20 20.25 0.47
CA PRO A 504 -26.30 20.92 -0.21
C PRO A 504 -25.93 21.40 -1.60
N ILE A 505 -26.91 21.48 -2.51
CA ILE A 505 -26.68 21.71 -3.94
C ILE A 505 -26.08 23.10 -4.23
N GLU A 506 -26.34 24.06 -3.35
CA GLU A 506 -25.80 25.41 -3.36
C GLU A 506 -24.31 25.47 -2.99
N ILE A 507 -23.80 24.45 -2.27
CA ILE A 507 -22.39 24.32 -1.87
C ILE A 507 -21.64 23.40 -2.84
N ALA A 508 -22.24 22.28 -3.23
CA ALA A 508 -21.63 21.25 -4.09
C ALA A 508 -21.64 21.63 -5.58
N ARG A 509 -21.42 22.92 -5.90
CA ARG A 509 -21.42 23.45 -7.26
C ARG A 509 -20.06 23.27 -7.93
N TYR A 510 -20.10 22.76 -9.15
CA TYR A 510 -18.92 22.55 -9.98
C TYR A 510 -19.11 23.11 -11.38
N LYS A 511 -18.07 23.77 -11.85
CA LYS A 511 -17.93 24.23 -13.21
C LYS A 511 -17.18 23.17 -14.02
N MET A 512 -17.79 22.67 -15.09
CA MET A 512 -17.09 21.79 -16.02
C MET A 512 -16.28 22.61 -17.02
N ILE A 513 -15.00 22.29 -17.20
CA ILE A 513 -14.16 22.83 -18.27
C ILE A 513 -14.69 22.25 -19.59
N ARG A 514 -15.06 23.14 -20.52
CA ARG A 514 -15.57 22.77 -21.84
C ARG A 514 -14.58 23.31 -22.89
N THR A 515 -13.79 22.44 -23.52
CA THR A 515 -13.05 22.82 -24.73
C THR A 515 -13.63 22.07 -25.93
N HIS A 516 -13.56 22.69 -27.10
CA HIS A 516 -14.21 22.21 -28.33
C HIS A 516 -13.57 20.92 -28.91
N ASP A 517 -12.40 20.52 -28.42
CA ASP A 517 -11.62 19.40 -28.94
C ASP A 517 -11.84 18.06 -28.20
N HIS A 518 -12.75 18.02 -27.22
CA HIS A 518 -13.01 16.79 -26.47
C HIS A 518 -14.12 15.94 -27.09
N THR A 519 -13.69 14.91 -27.80
CA THR A 519 -14.54 13.75 -28.09
C THR A 519 -14.60 12.85 -26.87
N SER A 520 -15.81 12.50 -26.43
CA SER A 520 -16.00 11.50 -25.38
C SER A 520 -15.47 10.15 -25.86
N GLY A 521 -14.77 9.42 -24.99
CA GLY A 521 -14.30 8.08 -25.30
C GLY A 521 -15.46 7.13 -25.65
N LYS A 522 -15.14 6.01 -26.31
CA LYS A 522 -16.15 4.98 -26.61
C LYS A 522 -16.77 4.48 -25.30
N ALA A 523 -18.09 4.32 -25.30
CA ALA A 523 -18.80 3.72 -24.19
C ALA A 523 -18.34 2.28 -24.00
N ASN A 524 -18.19 1.84 -22.74
CA ASN A 524 -17.93 0.44 -22.47
C ASN A 524 -19.16 -0.39 -22.93
N PRO A 525 -19.01 -1.34 -23.88
CA PRO A 525 -20.14 -2.08 -24.45
C PRO A 525 -20.81 -3.03 -23.45
N HIS A 526 -20.13 -3.38 -22.36
CA HIS A 526 -20.58 -4.33 -21.35
C HIS A 526 -21.02 -3.67 -20.04
N ARG A 527 -20.99 -2.34 -19.93
CA ARG A 527 -21.22 -1.60 -18.67
C ARG A 527 -22.48 -2.00 -17.92
N HIS A 528 -23.60 -2.18 -18.64
CA HIS A 528 -24.87 -2.58 -18.02
C HIS A 528 -24.83 -4.04 -17.58
N THR A 529 -24.26 -4.92 -18.41
CA THR A 529 -24.12 -6.33 -18.08
C THR A 529 -23.27 -6.54 -16.83
N ILE A 530 -22.14 -5.81 -16.72
CA ILE A 530 -21.27 -5.82 -15.54
C ILE A 530 -22.04 -5.29 -14.34
N LEU A 531 -22.61 -4.08 -14.43
CA LEU A 531 -23.29 -3.42 -13.30
C LEU A 531 -24.43 -4.28 -12.70
N TYR A 532 -25.17 -5.00 -13.55
CA TYR A 532 -26.31 -5.82 -13.12
C TYR A 532 -25.96 -7.28 -12.79
N SER A 533 -24.71 -7.71 -12.99
CA SER A 533 -24.27 -9.10 -12.78
C SER A 533 -24.24 -9.54 -11.32
N LYS A 534 -24.31 -8.59 -10.36
CA LYS A 534 -24.21 -8.85 -8.90
C LYS A 534 -22.98 -9.71 -8.55
N TYR A 535 -21.87 -9.50 -9.24
CA TYR A 535 -20.62 -10.22 -8.96
C TYR A 535 -20.10 -9.90 -7.56
N ASP A 536 -19.27 -10.79 -7.00
CA ASP A 536 -18.61 -10.53 -5.73
C ASP A 536 -17.55 -9.44 -5.91
N TYR A 537 -17.78 -8.28 -5.29
CA TYR A 537 -16.87 -7.14 -5.30
C TYR A 537 -15.47 -7.44 -4.74
N ASN A 538 -15.26 -8.56 -4.02
CA ASN A 538 -13.91 -9.00 -3.61
C ASN A 538 -13.04 -9.46 -4.79
N LEU A 539 -13.66 -9.85 -5.90
CA LEU A 539 -12.99 -10.44 -7.06
C LEU A 539 -12.42 -9.40 -8.04
N ASP A 540 -12.72 -8.12 -7.84
CA ASP A 540 -12.28 -7.01 -8.69
C ASP A 540 -12.06 -5.75 -7.86
N GLY A 541 -10.91 -5.11 -8.01
CA GLY A 541 -10.55 -3.93 -7.25
C GLY A 541 -9.05 -3.65 -7.23
N ILE A 542 -8.57 -3.12 -6.11
CA ILE A 542 -7.14 -2.84 -5.86
C ILE A 542 -6.29 -4.11 -6.03
N ASN A 543 -6.79 -5.25 -5.53
CA ASN A 543 -6.12 -6.55 -5.59
C ASN A 543 -5.94 -7.09 -7.03
N THR A 544 -6.77 -6.65 -7.98
CA THR A 544 -6.71 -7.05 -9.38
C THR A 544 -6.20 -5.93 -10.30
N THR A 545 -5.82 -4.78 -9.74
CA THR A 545 -5.29 -3.65 -10.51
C THR A 545 -3.87 -3.98 -10.98
N ASN A 546 -3.75 -4.44 -12.22
CA ASN A 546 -2.47 -4.75 -12.85
C ASN A 546 -2.02 -3.60 -13.77
N TYR A 547 -0.78 -3.15 -13.62
CA TYR A 547 -0.23 -2.03 -14.37
C TYR A 547 1.29 -2.10 -14.43
N THR A 548 1.87 -1.48 -15.46
CA THR A 548 3.31 -1.26 -15.56
C THR A 548 3.61 0.19 -15.19
N LEU A 549 4.39 0.41 -14.14
CA LEU A 549 4.92 1.73 -13.78
C LEU A 549 6.14 2.05 -14.62
N HIS A 550 6.11 3.17 -15.36
CA HIS A 550 7.25 3.63 -16.15
C HIS A 550 8.17 4.53 -15.34
N ASN A 551 7.60 5.58 -14.76
CA ASN A 551 8.30 6.51 -13.89
C ASN A 551 7.32 7.33 -13.05
N ILE A 552 7.87 7.98 -12.03
CA ILE A 552 7.21 8.99 -11.21
C ILE A 552 8.04 10.26 -11.31
N VAL A 553 7.40 11.38 -11.63
CA VAL A 553 8.06 12.67 -11.83
C VAL A 553 7.42 13.70 -10.90
N PHE A 554 8.23 14.34 -10.07
CA PHE A 554 7.77 15.33 -9.10
C PHE A 554 7.87 16.73 -9.71
N TYR A 555 6.78 17.24 -10.29
CA TYR A 555 6.71 18.64 -10.71
C TYR A 555 6.42 19.54 -9.52
N LYS A 556 6.64 20.84 -9.65
CA LYS A 556 6.32 21.79 -8.57
C LYS A 556 4.83 21.76 -8.19
N LEU A 557 3.94 21.66 -9.18
CA LEU A 557 2.49 21.74 -9.00
C LEU A 557 1.80 20.38 -8.74
N PHE A 558 2.41 19.27 -9.13
CA PHE A 558 1.82 17.93 -9.00
C PHE A 558 2.86 16.83 -9.12
N THR A 559 2.50 15.62 -8.72
CA THR A 559 3.27 14.40 -8.98
C THR A 559 2.67 13.66 -10.18
N LEU A 560 3.45 13.48 -11.25
CA LEU A 560 3.05 12.69 -12.41
C LEU A 560 3.45 11.24 -12.22
N ILE A 561 2.49 10.33 -12.36
CA ILE A 561 2.71 8.89 -12.30
C ILE A 561 2.35 8.31 -13.67
N ASN A 562 3.37 7.89 -14.43
CA ASN A 562 3.16 7.36 -15.77
C ASN A 562 3.05 5.84 -15.73
N VAL A 563 1.91 5.31 -16.19
CA VAL A 563 1.64 3.88 -16.17
C VAL A 563 1.08 3.40 -17.51
N THR A 564 1.28 2.12 -17.82
CA THR A 564 0.50 1.42 -18.84
C THR A 564 -0.47 0.47 -18.16
N LEU A 565 -1.73 0.51 -18.59
CA LEU A 565 -2.74 -0.49 -18.32
C LEU A 565 -2.99 -1.25 -19.62
N THR A 566 -3.12 -2.57 -19.57
CA THR A 566 -3.39 -3.41 -20.75
C THR A 566 -4.78 -4.02 -20.66
N GLU A 567 -5.66 -3.76 -21.64
CA GLU A 567 -7.07 -4.21 -21.58
C GLU A 567 -7.18 -5.75 -21.49
N GLU A 568 -6.33 -6.49 -22.20
CA GLU A 568 -6.29 -7.95 -22.21
C GLU A 568 -6.09 -8.54 -20.80
N SER A 569 -5.28 -7.89 -19.96
CA SER A 569 -5.03 -8.37 -18.60
C SER A 569 -6.28 -8.39 -17.71
N PHE A 570 -7.34 -7.66 -18.11
CA PHE A 570 -8.60 -7.58 -17.38
C PHE A 570 -9.71 -8.45 -17.99
N GLU A 571 -9.54 -8.98 -19.19
CA GLU A 571 -10.55 -9.85 -19.84
C GLU A 571 -10.71 -11.18 -19.08
N HIS A 572 -9.63 -11.66 -18.47
CA HIS A 572 -9.68 -12.81 -17.56
C HIS A 572 -10.53 -12.55 -16.32
N ILE A 573 -10.50 -11.32 -15.79
CA ILE A 573 -11.34 -10.92 -14.66
C ILE A 573 -12.80 -10.93 -15.10
N ARG A 574 -13.13 -10.32 -16.25
CA ARG A 574 -14.50 -10.36 -16.82
C ARG A 574 -15.01 -11.80 -16.96
N THR A 575 -14.16 -12.71 -17.41
CA THR A 575 -14.49 -14.15 -17.56
C THR A 575 -14.75 -14.81 -16.19
N ARG A 576 -13.93 -14.51 -15.18
CA ARG A 576 -14.07 -15.01 -13.80
C ARG A 576 -15.30 -14.46 -13.08
N LEU A 577 -15.78 -13.26 -13.44
CA LEU A 577 -16.96 -12.65 -12.81
C LEU A 577 -18.29 -13.35 -13.17
N HIS A 578 -18.28 -14.44 -13.98
CA HIS A 578 -19.45 -15.25 -14.34
C HIS A 578 -20.69 -14.39 -14.68
N ILE A 579 -20.48 -13.34 -15.46
CA ILE A 579 -21.50 -12.36 -15.85
C ILE A 579 -22.60 -13.09 -16.62
N LYS A 580 -23.62 -13.61 -15.93
CA LYS A 580 -24.77 -14.25 -16.57
C LYS A 580 -25.56 -13.17 -17.29
N LYS A 581 -25.71 -13.33 -18.62
CA LYS A 581 -26.72 -12.58 -19.37
C LYS A 581 -28.07 -12.78 -18.67
N LYS A 582 -28.73 -11.70 -18.26
CA LYS A 582 -30.17 -11.74 -18.04
C LYS A 582 -30.79 -12.17 -19.38
N LYS A 583 -31.50 -13.30 -19.38
CA LYS A 583 -32.41 -13.63 -20.49
C LYS A 583 -33.51 -12.59 -20.55
#